data_AF-A0ABD1EHL7-F1
#
_entry.id   AF-A0ABD1EHL7-F1
#
_cell.length_a   1.000
_cell.length_b   1.000
_cell.length_c   1.000
_cell.angle_alpha   90.00
_cell.angle_beta   90.00
_cell.angle_gamma   90.00
#
_symmetry.space_group_name_H-M   'P 1'
#
loop_
_entity.id
_entity.type
_entity.pdbx_description
1 polymer ?
#
loop_
_entity_poly.entity_id
_entity_poly.type
_entity_poly.pdbx_seq_one_letter_code
_entity_poly.pdbx_strand_id
1 'polypeptide(L)'
;MGTDSEVYNTIQAALAFKMAGKNSKAMKLFEHASAMAPDNADVLNWYGEFLEQHYDVVTADELYFKALAYSPDHQAALLNKKRTAPLVDRLDLKLFEEIDKLKDVLKERMKLNNFDTVKKQAYYLHIYHTIGIEGNTMTVEQLKYVLETGHVVSGKSLLEHNEVLGLEKAMQYVKLLTKSPYIGIKEILGIHRRVMGHVDPIKSGVFRDQKVFIGSHVPPSYKDIPRLMNSYVDWLNSEEAQNMHPVRYAALAHYKLVDIHPFIDGNGRTSRLIMNLILLKAGYPPVMVLKEQRDKYYDTLKTANMGDVKPFVRFMAQCTLQILDMYLYGTKSLSLDGPDHRIMQI
;
A
#
# COMPACT_ATOMS: atom_id res chain seq x y z
N MET A 1 -33.05 -10.76 -10.77
CA MET A 1 -34.27 -10.79 -9.93
C MET A 1 -34.08 -11.58 -8.62
N GLY A 2 -33.21 -12.61 -8.54
CA GLY A 2 -32.95 -13.31 -7.27
C GLY A 2 -31.98 -12.60 -6.30
N THR A 3 -30.94 -11.95 -6.83
CA THR A 3 -29.87 -11.30 -6.06
C THR A 3 -30.36 -10.10 -5.24
N ASP A 4 -31.20 -9.25 -5.81
CA ASP A 4 -31.68 -8.03 -5.11
C ASP A 4 -32.60 -8.36 -3.91
N SER A 5 -33.37 -9.45 -4.03
CA SER A 5 -34.24 -9.94 -2.95
C SER A 5 -33.42 -10.53 -1.80
N GLU A 6 -32.35 -11.27 -2.11
CA GLU A 6 -31.48 -11.88 -1.11
C GLU A 6 -30.64 -10.83 -0.35
N VAL A 7 -30.10 -9.84 -1.07
CA VAL A 7 -29.40 -8.68 -0.49
C VAL A 7 -30.33 -7.91 0.44
N TYR A 8 -31.56 -7.61 -0.02
CA TYR A 8 -32.56 -6.94 0.82
C TYR A 8 -32.86 -7.71 2.10
N ASN A 9 -33.14 -9.02 2.00
CA ASN A 9 -33.42 -9.87 3.16
C ASN A 9 -32.24 -9.91 4.14
N THR A 10 -31.01 -9.94 3.62
CA THR A 10 -29.78 -9.96 4.43
C THR A 10 -29.62 -8.67 5.22
N ILE A 11 -29.87 -7.52 4.59
CA ILE A 11 -29.84 -6.21 5.27
C ILE A 11 -30.93 -6.12 6.33
N GLN A 12 -32.16 -6.53 6.02
CA GLN A 12 -33.24 -6.49 7.01
C GLN A 12 -32.91 -7.35 8.23
N ALA A 13 -32.29 -8.52 8.02
CA ALA A 13 -31.78 -9.34 9.11
C ALA A 13 -30.66 -8.63 9.89
N ALA A 14 -29.71 -7.98 9.21
CA ALA A 14 -28.63 -7.22 9.84
C ALA A 14 -29.17 -6.10 10.74
N LEU A 15 -30.15 -5.32 10.23
CA LEU A 15 -30.83 -4.26 10.96
C LEU A 15 -31.62 -4.80 12.17
N ALA A 16 -32.33 -5.92 12.01
CA ALA A 16 -33.03 -6.56 13.13
C ALA A 16 -32.06 -7.04 14.23
N PHE A 17 -30.93 -7.64 13.85
CA PHE A 17 -29.90 -8.04 14.81
C PHE A 17 -29.25 -6.85 15.51
N LYS A 18 -29.02 -5.75 14.78
CA LYS A 18 -28.54 -4.47 15.32
C LYS A 18 -29.52 -3.93 16.37
N MET A 19 -30.82 -3.85 16.04
CA MET A 19 -31.87 -3.39 16.96
C MET A 19 -31.99 -4.28 18.20
N ALA A 20 -31.73 -5.59 18.06
CA ALA A 20 -31.71 -6.54 19.16
C ALA A 20 -30.37 -6.55 19.96
N GLY A 21 -29.43 -5.64 19.67
CA GLY A 21 -28.12 -5.55 20.34
C GLY A 21 -27.15 -6.70 20.01
N LYS A 22 -27.45 -7.52 19.00
CA LYS A 22 -26.63 -8.68 18.58
C LYS A 22 -25.57 -8.26 17.56
N ASN A 23 -24.70 -7.34 17.96
CA ASN A 23 -23.79 -6.60 17.07
C ASN A 23 -22.84 -7.50 16.26
N SER A 24 -22.30 -8.58 16.85
CA SER A 24 -21.44 -9.52 16.11
C SER A 24 -22.18 -10.22 14.95
N LYS A 25 -23.47 -10.53 15.12
CA LYS A 25 -24.29 -11.13 14.05
C LYS A 25 -24.65 -10.09 12.99
N ALA A 26 -24.99 -8.87 13.43
CA ALA A 26 -25.26 -7.77 12.52
C ALA A 26 -24.04 -7.46 11.63
N MET A 27 -22.84 -7.38 12.22
CA MET A 27 -21.58 -7.17 11.50
C MET A 27 -21.40 -8.17 10.35
N LYS A 28 -21.46 -9.47 10.65
CA LYS A 28 -21.29 -10.53 9.64
C LYS A 28 -22.31 -10.44 8.50
N LEU A 29 -23.53 -10.01 8.80
CA LEU A 29 -24.56 -9.84 7.78
C LEU A 29 -24.34 -8.59 6.93
N PHE A 30 -23.86 -7.49 7.52
CA PHE A 30 -23.45 -6.32 6.74
C PHE A 30 -22.24 -6.62 5.84
N GLU A 31 -21.23 -7.32 6.36
CA GLU A 31 -20.09 -7.80 5.55
C GLU A 31 -20.57 -8.68 4.40
N HIS A 32 -21.49 -9.61 4.66
CA HIS A 32 -22.04 -10.48 3.63
C HIS A 32 -22.85 -9.70 2.58
N ALA A 33 -23.73 -8.79 3.01
CA ALA A 33 -24.51 -7.96 2.10
C ALA A 33 -23.60 -7.08 1.22
N SER A 34 -22.56 -6.47 1.80
CA SER A 34 -21.58 -5.68 1.06
C SER A 34 -20.72 -6.51 0.11
N ALA A 35 -20.48 -7.80 0.40
CA ALA A 35 -19.77 -8.70 -0.51
C ALA A 35 -20.66 -9.15 -1.67
N MET A 36 -21.97 -9.31 -1.44
CA MET A 36 -22.94 -9.66 -2.48
C MET A 36 -23.24 -8.49 -3.43
N ALA A 37 -23.30 -7.27 -2.88
CA ALA A 37 -23.62 -6.05 -3.62
C ALA A 37 -22.60 -4.93 -3.32
N PRO A 38 -21.35 -5.07 -3.79
CA PRO A 38 -20.25 -4.16 -3.46
C PRO A 38 -20.36 -2.75 -4.07
N ASP A 39 -21.28 -2.57 -5.02
CA ASP A 39 -21.59 -1.33 -5.73
C ASP A 39 -22.93 -0.71 -5.33
N ASN A 40 -23.66 -1.33 -4.40
CA ASN A 40 -24.94 -0.81 -3.92
C ASN A 40 -24.75 0.26 -2.85
N ALA A 41 -25.10 1.50 -3.18
CA ALA A 41 -24.89 2.66 -2.31
C ALA A 41 -25.65 2.59 -0.97
N ASP A 42 -26.87 2.03 -0.94
CA ASP A 42 -27.66 1.89 0.29
C ASP A 42 -27.01 0.87 1.25
N VAL A 43 -26.58 -0.28 0.72
CA VAL A 43 -25.84 -1.31 1.47
C VAL A 43 -24.60 -0.71 2.13
N LEU A 44 -23.79 0.00 1.33
CA LEU A 44 -22.56 0.63 1.80
C LEU A 44 -22.84 1.70 2.86
N ASN A 45 -23.87 2.53 2.66
CA ASN A 45 -24.26 3.55 3.63
C ASN A 45 -24.74 2.94 4.96
N TRP A 46 -25.65 1.97 4.93
CA TRP A 46 -26.13 1.31 6.16
C TRP A 46 -25.03 0.58 6.90
N TYR A 47 -24.12 -0.05 6.17
CA TYR A 47 -22.95 -0.66 6.79
C TYR A 47 -22.05 0.39 7.44
N GLY A 48 -21.79 1.51 6.76
CA GLY A 48 -21.04 2.64 7.34
C GLY A 48 -21.69 3.17 8.63
N GLU A 49 -23.01 3.36 8.64
CA GLU A 49 -23.75 3.79 9.84
C GLU A 49 -23.67 2.79 10.99
N PHE A 50 -23.62 1.49 10.67
CA PHE A 50 -23.38 0.47 11.68
C PHE A 50 -21.97 0.57 12.26
N LEU A 51 -20.94 0.69 11.42
CA LEU A 51 -19.54 0.80 11.86
C LEU A 51 -19.27 2.04 12.70
N GLU A 52 -19.85 3.17 12.32
CA GLU A 52 -19.70 4.42 13.06
C GLU A 52 -20.23 4.31 14.50
N GLN A 53 -21.38 3.65 14.68
CA GLN A 53 -21.96 3.39 16.00
C GLN A 53 -21.13 2.40 16.85
N HIS A 54 -20.20 1.69 16.22
CA HIS A 54 -19.29 0.74 16.84
C HIS A 54 -17.83 1.23 16.84
N TYR A 55 -17.64 2.55 16.77
CA TYR A 55 -16.35 3.25 16.89
C TYR A 55 -15.35 3.00 15.75
N ASP A 56 -15.78 2.44 14.62
CA ASP A 56 -14.94 2.37 13.40
C ASP A 56 -15.32 3.47 12.40
N VAL A 57 -15.00 4.71 12.77
CA VAL A 57 -15.30 5.91 11.98
C VAL A 57 -14.50 5.95 10.67
N VAL A 58 -13.30 5.35 10.65
CA VAL A 58 -12.44 5.34 9.46
C VAL A 58 -13.06 4.46 8.38
N THR A 59 -13.41 3.22 8.70
CA THR A 59 -14.03 2.32 7.73
C THR A 59 -15.42 2.83 7.34
N ALA A 60 -16.17 3.44 8.26
CA ALA A 60 -17.44 4.09 7.94
C ALA A 60 -17.26 5.20 6.87
N ASP A 61 -16.29 6.10 7.05
CA ASP A 61 -15.97 7.18 6.11
C ASP A 61 -15.60 6.65 4.71
N GLU A 62 -14.86 5.54 4.65
CA GLU A 62 -14.50 4.87 3.41
C GLU A 62 -15.73 4.25 2.71
N LEU A 63 -16.65 3.65 3.46
CA LEU A 63 -17.91 3.13 2.90
C LEU A 63 -18.81 4.24 2.37
N TYR A 64 -18.90 5.38 3.07
CA TYR A 64 -19.64 6.54 2.57
C TYR A 64 -19.02 7.10 1.29
N PHE A 65 -17.68 7.12 1.19
CA PHE A 65 -17.00 7.50 -0.05
C PHE A 65 -17.35 6.54 -1.20
N LYS A 66 -17.27 5.22 -0.96
CA LYS A 66 -17.63 4.22 -1.97
C LYS A 66 -19.09 4.34 -2.41
N ALA A 67 -20.02 4.57 -1.48
CA ALA A 67 -21.43 4.80 -1.79
C ALA A 67 -21.60 6.00 -2.75
N LEU A 68 -20.90 7.11 -2.48
CA LEU A 68 -20.93 8.32 -3.32
C LEU A 68 -20.21 8.14 -4.67
N ALA A 69 -19.20 7.28 -4.75
CA ALA A 69 -18.53 6.96 -6.01
C ALA A 69 -19.47 6.23 -6.99
N TYR A 70 -20.40 5.41 -6.47
CA TYR A 70 -21.41 4.72 -7.28
C TYR A 70 -22.71 5.53 -7.44
N SER A 71 -23.12 6.30 -6.43
CA SER A 71 -24.31 7.16 -6.46
C SER A 71 -24.01 8.54 -5.86
N PRO A 72 -23.54 9.51 -6.69
CA PRO A 72 -23.11 10.83 -6.22
C PRO A 72 -24.20 11.65 -5.51
N ASP A 73 -25.47 11.44 -5.87
CA ASP A 73 -26.61 12.16 -5.32
C ASP A 73 -27.23 11.49 -4.07
N HIS A 74 -26.58 10.45 -3.53
CA HIS A 74 -27.08 9.71 -2.38
C HIS A 74 -27.03 10.56 -1.09
N GLN A 75 -28.17 11.13 -0.71
CA GLN A 75 -28.28 12.15 0.35
C GLN A 75 -27.74 11.72 1.71
N ALA A 76 -28.06 10.51 2.19
CA ALA A 76 -27.60 10.06 3.52
C ALA A 76 -26.07 9.88 3.56
N ALA A 77 -25.49 9.18 2.59
CA ALA A 77 -24.05 9.06 2.40
C ALA A 77 -23.33 10.42 2.32
N LEU A 78 -23.90 11.41 1.62
CA LEU A 78 -23.32 12.76 1.54
C LEU A 78 -23.26 13.44 2.91
N LEU A 79 -24.35 13.39 3.68
CA LEU A 79 -24.43 13.95 5.03
C LEU A 79 -23.47 13.23 5.99
N ASN A 80 -23.46 11.91 5.94
CA ASN A 80 -22.58 11.07 6.76
C ASN A 80 -21.11 11.36 6.44
N LYS A 81 -20.72 11.39 5.15
CA LYS A 81 -19.35 11.72 4.71
C LYS A 81 -18.90 13.10 5.18
N LYS A 82 -19.78 14.10 5.07
CA LYS A 82 -19.48 15.47 5.51
C LYS A 82 -19.20 15.54 7.01
N ARG A 83 -19.88 14.70 7.80
CA ARG A 83 -19.72 14.62 9.25
C ARG A 83 -18.47 13.83 9.66
N THR A 84 -18.18 12.71 9.01
CA THR A 84 -17.04 11.84 9.36
C THR A 84 -15.70 12.36 8.85
N ALA A 85 -15.66 13.03 7.70
CA ALA A 85 -14.41 13.50 7.08
C ALA A 85 -13.46 14.26 8.03
N PRO A 86 -13.89 15.32 8.77
CA PRO A 86 -12.99 16.04 9.66
C PRO A 86 -12.53 15.22 10.88
N LEU A 87 -13.30 14.21 11.31
CA LEU A 87 -12.90 13.31 12.39
C LEU A 87 -11.79 12.37 11.89
N VAL A 88 -11.98 11.81 10.70
CA VAL A 88 -11.00 10.94 10.05
C VAL A 88 -9.70 11.68 9.75
N ASP A 89 -9.77 12.92 9.28
CA ASP A 89 -8.57 13.72 9.04
C ASP A 89 -7.77 13.91 10.36
N ARG A 90 -8.43 14.15 11.50
CA ARG A 90 -7.75 14.23 12.81
C ARG A 90 -7.12 12.90 13.23
N LEU A 91 -7.79 11.77 12.96
CA LEU A 91 -7.25 10.44 13.25
C LEU A 91 -6.01 10.14 12.40
N ASP A 92 -6.03 10.53 11.12
CA ASP A 92 -4.88 10.39 10.22
C ASP A 92 -3.69 11.24 10.68
N LEU A 93 -3.93 12.46 11.16
CA LEU A 93 -2.86 13.27 11.76
C LEU A 93 -2.26 12.61 13.00
N LYS A 94 -3.09 12.08 13.92
CA LYS A 94 -2.60 11.37 15.11
C LYS A 94 -1.75 10.15 14.75
N LEU A 95 -2.14 9.41 13.71
CA LEU A 95 -1.36 8.27 13.20
C LEU A 95 0.03 8.71 12.72
N PHE A 96 0.13 9.83 12.01
CA PHE A 96 1.43 10.37 11.59
C PHE A 96 2.28 10.84 12.79
N GLU A 97 1.68 11.51 13.77
CA GLU A 97 2.38 11.92 14.99
C GLU A 97 2.95 10.73 15.78
N GLU A 98 2.22 9.61 15.84
CA GLU A 98 2.68 8.38 16.47
C GLU A 98 3.87 7.76 15.72
N ILE A 99 3.76 7.68 14.39
CA ILE A 99 4.84 7.20 13.52
C ILE A 99 6.11 8.03 13.75
N ASP A 100 5.99 9.35 13.84
CA ASP A 100 7.13 10.24 14.08
C ASP A 100 7.76 10.03 15.45
N LYS A 101 6.94 9.86 16.50
CA LYS A 101 7.45 9.53 17.84
C LYS A 101 8.25 8.22 17.82
N LEU A 102 7.73 7.17 17.19
CA LEU A 102 8.43 5.88 17.10
C LEU A 102 9.71 5.95 16.25
N LYS A 103 9.69 6.71 15.15
CA LYS A 103 10.88 7.00 14.34
C LYS A 103 11.96 7.67 15.17
N ASP A 104 11.61 8.69 15.96
CA ASP A 104 12.58 9.42 16.78
C ASP A 104 13.15 8.52 17.90
N VAL A 105 12.30 7.70 18.54
CA VAL A 105 12.76 6.68 19.50
C VAL A 105 13.73 5.70 18.84
N LEU A 106 13.43 5.22 17.63
CA LEU A 106 14.31 4.32 16.89
C LEU A 106 15.65 5.00 16.57
N LYS A 107 15.61 6.24 16.10
CA LYS A 107 16.81 7.03 15.79
C LYS A 107 17.75 7.16 16.99
N GLU A 108 17.21 7.43 18.18
CA GLU A 108 18.04 7.50 19.39
C GLU A 108 18.58 6.14 19.80
N ARG A 109 17.79 5.06 19.73
CA ARG A 109 18.28 3.70 20.02
C ARG A 109 19.38 3.26 19.06
N MET A 110 19.28 3.62 17.78
CA MET A 110 20.28 3.29 16.76
C MET A 110 21.65 3.94 17.01
N LYS A 111 21.73 4.99 17.83
CA LYS A 111 23.01 5.57 18.29
C LYS A 111 23.67 4.74 19.40
N LEU A 112 22.86 4.04 20.20
CA LEU A 112 23.31 3.35 21.41
C LEU A 112 23.56 1.85 21.19
N ASN A 113 22.81 1.23 20.28
CA ASN A 113 22.80 -0.23 20.09
C ASN A 113 23.21 -0.62 18.66
N ASN A 114 23.68 -1.85 18.49
CA ASN A 114 23.91 -2.42 17.16
C ASN A 114 22.60 -2.99 16.58
N PHE A 115 22.24 -2.54 15.38
CA PHE A 115 21.05 -2.97 14.63
C PHE A 115 21.37 -3.82 13.38
N ASP A 116 22.62 -4.22 13.17
CA ASP A 116 23.05 -4.87 11.93
C ASP A 116 22.32 -6.18 11.65
N THR A 117 22.06 -6.99 12.67
CA THR A 117 21.28 -8.22 12.54
C THR A 117 19.85 -7.94 12.08
N VAL A 118 19.17 -6.96 12.69
CA VAL A 118 17.80 -6.58 12.34
C VAL A 118 17.75 -5.95 10.95
N LYS A 119 18.71 -5.09 10.60
CA LYS A 119 18.84 -4.52 9.26
C LYS A 119 19.06 -5.59 8.19
N LYS A 120 19.94 -6.57 8.44
CA LYS A 120 20.21 -7.68 7.53
C LYS A 120 18.95 -8.54 7.34
N GLN A 121 18.21 -8.79 8.42
CA GLN A 121 16.94 -9.52 8.34
C GLN A 121 15.88 -8.73 7.56
N ALA A 122 15.69 -7.45 7.88
CA ALA A 122 14.76 -6.55 7.18
C ALA A 122 15.05 -6.48 5.69
N TYR A 123 16.34 -6.47 5.32
CA TYR A 123 16.78 -6.47 3.92
C TYR A 123 16.28 -7.71 3.17
N TYR A 124 16.47 -8.91 3.71
CA TYR A 124 15.98 -10.14 3.08
C TYR A 124 14.45 -10.21 3.04
N LEU A 125 13.78 -9.78 4.11
CA LEU A 125 12.32 -9.77 4.17
C LEU A 125 11.72 -8.79 3.15
N HIS A 126 12.35 -7.63 2.94
CA HIS A 126 11.92 -6.68 1.92
C HIS A 126 11.94 -7.31 0.53
N ILE A 127 13.04 -7.99 0.17
CA ILE A 127 13.16 -8.69 -1.11
C ILE A 127 12.08 -9.78 -1.21
N TYR A 128 11.99 -10.64 -0.19
CA TYR A 128 11.04 -11.75 -0.14
C TYR A 128 9.58 -11.29 -0.32
N HIS A 129 9.15 -10.26 0.40
CA HIS A 129 7.77 -9.82 0.34
C HIS A 129 7.45 -9.08 -0.97
N THR A 130 8.36 -8.24 -1.48
CA THR A 130 8.05 -7.48 -2.71
C THR A 130 8.01 -8.36 -3.96
N ILE A 131 8.80 -9.43 -4.05
CA ILE A 131 8.70 -10.42 -5.14
C ILE A 131 7.55 -11.41 -4.88
N GLY A 132 7.31 -11.76 -3.60
CA GLY A 132 6.23 -12.65 -3.19
C GLY A 132 4.86 -12.07 -3.47
N ILE A 133 4.70 -10.74 -3.39
CA ILE A 133 3.50 -10.05 -3.87
C ILE A 133 3.28 -10.44 -5.33
N GLU A 134 4.27 -10.33 -6.21
CA GLU A 134 4.12 -10.62 -7.64
C GLU A 134 4.05 -12.12 -7.99
N GLY A 135 4.03 -13.01 -6.98
CA GLY A 135 3.81 -14.45 -7.17
C GLY A 135 5.08 -15.32 -7.13
N ASN A 136 6.25 -14.73 -6.84
CA ASN A 136 7.47 -15.51 -6.64
C ASN A 136 7.32 -16.46 -5.43
N THR A 137 7.74 -17.70 -5.59
CA THR A 137 7.45 -18.78 -4.64
C THR A 137 8.63 -19.15 -3.75
N MET A 138 9.78 -18.46 -3.85
CA MET A 138 10.95 -18.76 -3.02
C MET A 138 10.69 -18.52 -1.53
N THR A 139 11.23 -19.39 -0.68
CA THR A 139 11.26 -19.15 0.78
C THR A 139 12.35 -18.15 1.15
N VAL A 140 12.29 -17.63 2.38
CA VAL A 140 13.33 -16.72 2.90
C VAL A 140 14.70 -17.40 2.94
N GLU A 141 14.77 -18.69 3.29
CA GLU A 141 16.00 -19.48 3.33
C GLU A 141 16.59 -19.67 1.94
N GLN A 142 15.76 -20.00 0.96
CA GLN A 142 16.17 -20.16 -0.44
C GLN A 142 16.68 -18.83 -1.00
N LEU A 143 15.98 -17.73 -0.73
CA LEU A 143 16.39 -16.38 -1.12
C LEU A 143 17.74 -16.00 -0.53
N LYS A 144 17.94 -16.24 0.78
CA LYS A 144 19.22 -16.01 1.45
C LYS A 144 20.34 -16.83 0.81
N TYR A 145 20.08 -18.11 0.52
CA TYR A 145 21.06 -18.98 -0.13
C TYR A 145 21.49 -18.43 -1.50
N VAL A 146 20.55 -17.97 -2.33
CA VAL A 146 20.85 -17.35 -3.63
C VAL A 146 21.73 -16.10 -3.45
N LEU A 147 21.36 -15.20 -2.53
CA LEU A 147 22.08 -13.94 -2.32
C LEU A 147 23.46 -14.10 -1.69
N GLU A 148 23.62 -15.06 -0.77
CA GLU A 148 24.87 -15.25 -0.04
C GLU A 148 25.87 -16.13 -0.78
N THR A 149 25.40 -17.11 -1.56
CA THR A 149 26.28 -18.09 -2.23
C THR A 149 26.38 -17.88 -3.74
N GLY A 150 25.44 -17.16 -4.36
CA GLY A 150 25.32 -17.04 -5.81
C GLY A 150 24.91 -18.33 -6.53
N HIS A 151 24.58 -19.40 -5.79
CA HIS A 151 24.18 -20.68 -6.37
C HIS A 151 22.67 -20.74 -6.63
N VAL A 152 22.28 -21.63 -7.54
CA VAL A 152 20.88 -21.89 -7.89
C VAL A 152 20.21 -22.83 -6.90
N VAL A 153 18.91 -22.62 -6.68
CA VAL A 153 18.03 -23.46 -5.87
C VAL A 153 17.28 -24.44 -6.77
N SER A 154 17.42 -25.73 -6.49
CA SER A 154 16.70 -26.78 -7.22
C SER A 154 15.19 -26.63 -7.07
N GLY A 155 14.45 -26.86 -8.15
CA GLY A 155 12.98 -26.77 -8.17
C GLY A 155 12.41 -25.35 -8.25
N LYS A 156 13.24 -24.32 -8.43
CA LYS A 156 12.81 -22.94 -8.68
C LYS A 156 13.17 -22.50 -10.10
N SER A 157 12.33 -21.67 -10.69
CA SER A 157 12.52 -21.19 -12.05
C SER A 157 13.70 -20.21 -12.14
N LEU A 158 14.33 -20.11 -13.32
CA LEU A 158 15.35 -19.08 -13.57
C LEU A 158 14.77 -17.67 -13.40
N LEU A 159 13.51 -17.48 -13.79
CA LEU A 159 12.78 -16.23 -13.60
C LEU A 159 12.78 -15.80 -12.14
N GLU A 160 12.40 -16.69 -11.22
CA GLU A 160 12.35 -16.37 -9.79
C GLU A 160 13.71 -15.99 -9.21
N HIS A 161 14.80 -16.66 -9.65
CA HIS A 161 16.17 -16.27 -9.27
C HIS A 161 16.53 -14.88 -9.79
N ASN A 162 16.19 -14.61 -11.05
CA ASN A 162 16.51 -13.35 -11.70
C ASN A 162 15.75 -12.18 -11.06
N GLU A 163 14.53 -12.39 -10.56
CA GLU A 163 13.79 -11.39 -9.80
C GLU A 163 14.45 -11.06 -8.46
N VAL A 164 14.93 -12.08 -7.72
CA VAL A 164 15.69 -11.89 -6.47
C VAL A 164 16.93 -11.04 -6.74
N LEU A 165 17.75 -11.44 -7.72
CA LEU A 165 19.00 -10.75 -8.06
C LEU A 165 18.75 -9.33 -8.61
N GLY A 166 17.71 -9.17 -9.43
CA GLY A 166 17.34 -7.86 -9.99
C GLY A 166 16.93 -6.87 -8.90
N LEU A 167 16.08 -7.32 -7.98
CA LEU A 167 15.64 -6.48 -6.89
C LEU A 167 16.77 -6.18 -5.89
N GLU A 168 17.65 -7.13 -5.58
CA GLU A 168 18.83 -6.89 -4.75
C GLU A 168 19.67 -5.73 -5.32
N LYS A 169 20.02 -5.81 -6.62
CA LYS A 169 20.76 -4.73 -7.29
C LYS A 169 20.01 -3.41 -7.27
N ALA A 170 18.68 -3.45 -7.42
CA ALA A 170 17.86 -2.24 -7.38
C ALA A 170 17.85 -1.60 -6.00
N MET A 171 17.78 -2.38 -4.91
CA MET A 171 17.87 -1.87 -3.53
C MET A 171 19.25 -1.25 -3.23
N GLN A 172 20.33 -1.90 -3.68
CA GLN A 172 21.67 -1.34 -3.57
C GLN A 172 21.78 0.02 -4.30
N TYR A 173 21.17 0.14 -5.48
CA TYR A 173 21.13 1.40 -6.22
C TYR A 173 20.28 2.47 -5.53
N VAL A 174 19.10 2.12 -5.02
CA VAL A 174 18.25 3.02 -4.21
C VAL A 174 19.05 3.58 -3.02
N LYS A 175 19.82 2.75 -2.32
CA LYS A 175 20.68 3.21 -1.22
C LYS A 175 21.69 4.27 -1.67
N LEU A 176 22.26 4.15 -2.87
CA LEU A 176 23.16 5.16 -3.44
C LEU A 176 22.42 6.46 -3.77
N LEU A 177 21.20 6.37 -4.29
CA LEU A 177 20.37 7.52 -4.67
C LEU A 177 19.94 8.38 -3.47
N THR A 178 19.97 7.85 -2.25
CA THR A 178 19.66 8.64 -1.04
C THR A 178 20.55 9.87 -0.87
N LYS A 179 21.76 9.85 -1.46
CA LYS A 179 22.75 10.94 -1.42
C LYS A 179 22.43 12.10 -2.37
N SER A 180 21.57 11.90 -3.37
CA SER A 180 21.15 12.95 -4.30
C SER A 180 19.87 13.60 -3.78
N PRO A 181 19.71 14.94 -3.75
CA PRO A 181 18.45 15.56 -3.36
C PRO A 181 17.34 15.33 -4.41
N TYR A 182 17.71 15.16 -5.68
CA TYR A 182 16.80 15.10 -6.82
C TYR A 182 16.47 13.67 -7.25
N ILE A 183 15.20 13.42 -7.60
CA ILE A 183 14.74 12.15 -8.18
C ILE A 183 14.23 12.44 -9.61
N GLY A 184 15.03 12.14 -10.62
CA GLY A 184 14.69 12.35 -12.02
C GLY A 184 14.24 11.10 -12.77
N ILE A 185 13.88 11.29 -14.05
CA ILE A 185 13.56 10.18 -14.97
C ILE A 185 14.73 9.19 -15.04
N LYS A 186 15.98 9.68 -15.09
CA LYS A 186 17.17 8.82 -15.17
C LYS A 186 17.29 7.90 -13.96
N GLU A 187 17.01 8.39 -12.76
CA GLU A 187 17.03 7.61 -11.52
C GLU A 187 15.93 6.55 -11.55
N ILE A 188 14.71 6.91 -11.96
CA ILE A 188 13.57 5.99 -12.08
C ILE A 188 13.87 4.88 -13.10
N LEU A 189 14.34 5.23 -14.30
CA LEU A 189 14.75 4.25 -15.31
C LEU A 189 15.91 3.39 -14.83
N GLY A 190 16.84 3.96 -14.04
CA GLY A 190 17.96 3.25 -13.45
C GLY A 190 17.57 2.24 -12.37
N ILE A 191 16.51 2.52 -11.60
CA ILE A 191 15.88 1.57 -10.68
C ILE A 191 15.23 0.46 -11.50
N HIS A 192 14.33 0.82 -12.43
CA HIS A 192 13.59 -0.16 -13.25
C HIS A 192 14.52 -1.08 -14.05
N ARG A 193 15.63 -0.55 -14.60
CA ARG A 193 16.65 -1.32 -15.31
C ARG A 193 17.25 -2.43 -14.44
N ARG A 194 17.44 -2.18 -13.14
CA ARG A 194 17.98 -3.18 -12.21
C ARG A 194 16.92 -4.19 -11.80
N VAL A 195 15.70 -3.72 -11.54
CA VAL A 195 14.55 -4.59 -11.23
C VAL A 195 14.34 -5.62 -12.32
N MET A 196 14.28 -5.18 -13.59
CA MET A 196 13.93 -6.05 -14.71
C MET A 196 15.14 -6.58 -15.49
N GLY A 197 16.36 -6.09 -15.24
CA GLY A 197 17.51 -6.34 -16.12
C GLY A 197 17.93 -7.81 -16.25
N HIS A 198 17.67 -8.64 -15.23
CA HIS A 198 17.91 -10.09 -15.33
C HIS A 198 16.70 -10.86 -15.86
N VAL A 199 15.52 -10.25 -15.89
CA VAL A 199 14.25 -10.88 -16.31
C VAL A 199 14.00 -10.60 -17.79
N ASP A 200 14.00 -9.33 -18.16
CA ASP A 200 13.82 -8.82 -19.52
C ASP A 200 14.80 -7.68 -19.77
N PRO A 201 16.04 -7.98 -20.21
CA PRO A 201 17.05 -6.95 -20.45
C PRO A 201 16.66 -5.98 -21.57
N ILE A 202 15.78 -6.37 -22.50
CA ILE A 202 15.39 -5.57 -23.66
C ILE A 202 14.44 -4.45 -23.24
N LYS A 203 13.44 -4.76 -22.40
CA LYS A 203 12.47 -3.77 -21.90
C LYS A 203 12.88 -3.12 -20.56
N SER A 204 13.98 -3.56 -19.94
CA SER A 204 14.47 -3.00 -18.69
C SER A 204 14.92 -1.53 -18.80
N GLY A 205 14.35 -0.66 -17.95
CA GLY A 205 14.65 0.78 -17.96
C GLY A 205 14.20 1.51 -19.22
N VAL A 206 13.17 1.02 -19.91
CA VAL A 206 12.58 1.64 -21.10
C VAL A 206 11.06 1.77 -20.89
N PHE A 207 10.48 2.91 -21.26
CA PHE A 207 9.03 3.09 -21.20
C PHE A 207 8.31 2.16 -22.18
N ARG A 208 7.11 1.71 -21.82
CA ARG A 208 6.29 0.91 -22.73
C ARG A 208 5.90 1.71 -23.96
N ASP A 209 5.80 1.01 -25.06
CA ASP A 209 5.45 1.47 -26.41
C ASP A 209 4.10 0.88 -26.89
N GLN A 210 3.39 0.20 -26.00
CA GLN A 210 2.13 -0.47 -26.27
C GLN A 210 1.11 -0.25 -25.13
N LYS A 211 -0.16 -0.51 -25.43
CA LYS A 211 -1.25 -0.52 -24.44
C LYS A 211 -1.16 -1.78 -23.57
N VAL A 212 -1.49 -1.64 -22.29
CA VAL A 212 -1.54 -2.71 -21.30
C VAL A 212 -2.83 -2.60 -20.49
N PHE A 213 -3.24 -3.68 -19.82
CA PHE A 213 -4.42 -3.75 -18.95
C PHE A 213 -4.01 -4.32 -17.59
N ILE A 214 -4.49 -3.71 -16.50
CA ILE A 214 -4.11 -4.09 -15.13
C ILE A 214 -5.38 -4.39 -14.34
N GLY A 215 -5.82 -5.64 -14.40
CA GLY A 215 -7.14 -6.01 -13.88
C GLY A 215 -8.23 -5.17 -14.56
N SER A 216 -9.01 -4.43 -13.77
CA SER A 216 -10.06 -3.52 -14.26
C SER A 216 -9.57 -2.10 -14.57
N HIS A 217 -8.32 -1.76 -14.24
CA HIS A 217 -7.77 -0.42 -14.48
C HIS A 217 -7.12 -0.33 -15.87
N VAL A 218 -7.47 0.73 -16.61
CA VAL A 218 -6.88 1.07 -17.90
C VAL A 218 -5.93 2.25 -17.69
N PRO A 219 -4.60 2.03 -17.73
CA PRO A 219 -3.65 3.12 -17.54
C PRO A 219 -3.64 4.06 -18.75
N PRO A 220 -3.01 5.24 -18.62
CA PRO A 220 -2.88 6.20 -19.71
C PRO A 220 -2.31 5.62 -21.01
N SER A 221 -2.52 6.29 -22.13
CA SER A 221 -1.91 5.89 -23.41
C SER A 221 -0.39 5.90 -23.30
N TYR A 222 0.29 4.94 -23.95
CA TYR A 222 1.76 4.91 -23.96
C TYR A 222 2.37 6.18 -24.58
N LYS A 223 1.61 6.85 -25.47
CA LYS A 223 2.00 8.12 -26.08
C LYS A 223 2.08 9.28 -25.07
N ASP A 224 1.32 9.20 -23.97
CA ASP A 224 1.29 10.23 -22.93
C ASP A 224 2.37 10.03 -21.86
N ILE A 225 2.98 8.83 -21.78
CA ILE A 225 3.95 8.48 -20.73
C ILE A 225 5.09 9.50 -20.62
N PRO A 226 5.76 9.95 -21.70
CA PRO A 226 6.85 10.91 -21.57
C PRO A 226 6.42 12.20 -20.86
N ARG A 227 5.24 12.72 -21.21
CA ARG A 227 4.68 13.93 -20.58
C ARG A 227 4.31 13.66 -19.12
N LEU A 228 3.59 12.58 -18.85
CA LEU A 228 3.14 12.22 -17.50
C LEU A 228 4.32 11.95 -16.55
N MET A 229 5.38 11.31 -17.04
CA MET A 229 6.59 11.05 -16.25
C MET A 229 7.39 12.32 -15.96
N ASN A 230 7.41 13.29 -16.88
CA ASN A 230 7.96 14.62 -16.60
C ASN A 230 7.14 15.31 -15.49
N SER A 231 5.81 15.38 -15.63
CA SER A 231 4.95 15.97 -14.60
C SER A 231 5.06 15.26 -13.24
N TYR A 232 5.24 13.93 -13.25
CA TYR A 232 5.47 13.15 -12.05
C TYR A 232 6.79 13.52 -11.36
N VAL A 233 7.87 13.66 -12.14
CA VAL A 233 9.19 14.08 -11.63
C VAL A 233 9.17 15.53 -11.15
N ASP A 234 8.50 16.43 -11.87
CA ASP A 234 8.32 17.82 -11.43
C ASP A 234 7.59 17.86 -10.07
N TRP A 235 6.51 17.09 -9.93
CA TRP A 235 5.80 16.96 -8.65
C TRP A 235 6.68 16.35 -7.56
N LEU A 236 7.41 15.27 -7.84
CA LEU A 236 8.32 14.63 -6.87
C LEU A 236 9.31 15.63 -6.27
N ASN A 237 9.77 16.60 -7.05
CA ASN A 237 10.77 17.57 -6.63
C ASN A 237 10.18 18.94 -6.26
N SER A 238 8.85 19.09 -6.26
CA SER A 238 8.16 20.33 -5.92
C SER A 238 8.16 20.62 -4.41
N GLU A 239 8.02 21.89 -4.04
CA GLU A 239 7.83 22.30 -2.64
C GLU A 239 6.56 21.69 -2.05
N GLU A 240 5.48 21.58 -2.82
CA GLU A 240 4.22 20.97 -2.40
C GLU A 240 4.47 19.55 -1.86
N ALA A 241 5.18 18.72 -2.63
CA ALA A 241 5.47 17.34 -2.23
C ALA A 241 6.42 17.28 -1.04
N GLN A 242 7.45 18.14 -1.00
CA GLN A 242 8.43 18.18 0.08
C GLN A 242 7.84 18.66 1.42
N ASN A 243 6.78 19.46 1.38
CA ASN A 243 6.08 19.96 2.58
C ASN A 243 5.04 18.96 3.13
N MET A 244 4.77 17.85 2.44
CA MET A 244 3.90 16.79 2.96
C MET A 244 4.62 15.97 4.05
N HIS A 245 3.84 15.37 4.95
CA HIS A 245 4.39 14.34 5.85
C HIS A 245 5.06 13.21 5.03
N PRO A 246 6.29 12.75 5.36
CA PRO A 246 7.06 11.86 4.49
C PRO A 246 6.37 10.54 4.12
N VAL A 247 5.59 9.96 5.03
CA VAL A 247 4.80 8.75 4.75
C VAL A 247 3.71 9.01 3.72
N ARG A 248 3.03 10.16 3.81
CA ARG A 248 2.02 10.57 2.82
C ARG A 248 2.66 10.84 1.47
N TYR A 249 3.78 11.57 1.45
CA TYR A 249 4.54 11.85 0.23
C TYR A 249 4.96 10.54 -0.47
N ALA A 250 5.56 9.61 0.28
CA ALA A 250 6.01 8.34 -0.24
C ALA A 250 4.86 7.48 -0.80
N ALA A 251 3.72 7.43 -0.09
CA ALA A 251 2.53 6.73 -0.54
C ALA A 251 1.95 7.34 -1.82
N LEU A 252 1.85 8.67 -1.92
CA LEU A 252 1.37 9.33 -3.13
C LEU A 252 2.33 9.15 -4.32
N ALA A 253 3.64 9.19 -4.08
CA ALA A 253 4.64 8.90 -5.10
C ALA A 253 4.49 7.48 -5.64
N HIS A 254 4.33 6.49 -4.75
CA HIS A 254 4.03 5.13 -5.14
C HIS A 254 2.77 5.06 -6.00
N TYR A 255 1.65 5.59 -5.51
CA TYR A 255 0.36 5.52 -6.20
C TYR A 255 0.43 6.14 -7.60
N LYS A 256 0.96 7.36 -7.72
CA LYS A 256 1.10 8.07 -9.00
C LYS A 256 1.90 7.29 -10.03
N LEU A 257 2.99 6.61 -9.65
CA LEU A 257 3.74 5.80 -10.58
C LEU A 257 2.96 4.56 -11.04
N VAL A 258 2.25 3.90 -10.11
CA VAL A 258 1.40 2.74 -10.43
C VAL A 258 0.27 3.12 -11.40
N ASP A 259 -0.34 4.29 -11.20
CA ASP A 259 -1.42 4.84 -12.03
C ASP A 259 -0.94 5.23 -13.44
N ILE A 260 0.23 5.88 -13.56
CA ILE A 260 0.85 6.16 -14.88
C ILE A 260 1.20 4.86 -15.61
N HIS A 261 1.67 3.87 -14.85
CA HIS A 261 2.11 2.55 -15.32
C HIS A 261 3.08 2.62 -16.51
N PRO A 262 4.27 3.21 -16.34
CA PRO A 262 5.13 3.58 -17.46
C PRO A 262 5.89 2.41 -18.12
N PHE A 263 5.91 1.22 -17.51
CA PHE A 263 6.68 0.06 -17.99
C PHE A 263 5.77 -1.09 -18.42
N ILE A 264 6.31 -2.06 -19.18
CA ILE A 264 5.58 -3.29 -19.56
C ILE A 264 5.32 -4.18 -18.35
N ASP A 265 6.33 -4.33 -17.49
CA ASP A 265 6.29 -5.04 -16.21
C ASP A 265 7.24 -4.32 -15.24
N GLY A 266 7.25 -4.67 -13.95
CA GLY A 266 8.12 -4.10 -12.94
C GLY A 266 7.60 -2.81 -12.31
N ASN A 267 6.39 -2.36 -12.67
CA ASN A 267 5.78 -1.13 -12.15
C ASN A 267 5.57 -1.18 -10.62
N GLY A 268 4.99 -2.26 -10.09
CA GLY A 268 4.77 -2.43 -8.65
C GLY A 268 6.08 -2.43 -7.86
N ARG A 269 7.04 -3.26 -8.28
CA ARG A 269 8.39 -3.36 -7.68
C ARG A 269 9.12 -2.01 -7.70
N THR A 270 9.08 -1.29 -8.83
CA THR A 270 9.70 0.03 -8.96
C THR A 270 9.02 1.07 -8.09
N SER A 271 7.68 1.06 -8.00
CA SER A 271 6.92 2.00 -7.17
C SER A 271 7.20 1.84 -5.68
N ARG A 272 7.29 0.58 -5.20
CA ARG A 272 7.71 0.27 -3.82
C ARG A 272 9.15 0.69 -3.54
N LEU A 273 10.04 0.66 -4.52
CA LEU A 273 11.42 1.15 -4.39
C LEU A 273 11.51 2.69 -4.39
N ILE A 274 10.70 3.40 -5.18
CA ILE A 274 10.63 4.87 -5.13
C ILE A 274 10.07 5.34 -3.79
N MET A 275 9.00 4.71 -3.31
CA MET A 275 8.47 4.95 -1.96
C MET A 275 9.57 4.84 -0.90
N ASN A 276 10.36 3.77 -0.96
CA ASN A 276 11.45 3.53 -0.03
C ASN A 276 12.62 4.50 -0.20
N LEU A 277 12.92 4.95 -1.42
CA LEU A 277 13.90 6.02 -1.65
C LEU A 277 13.50 7.30 -0.90
N ILE A 278 12.23 7.70 -1.00
CA ILE A 278 11.69 8.88 -0.30
C ILE A 278 11.78 8.71 1.22
N LEU A 279 11.32 7.57 1.74
CA LEU A 279 11.33 7.28 3.18
C LEU A 279 12.76 7.26 3.75
N LEU A 280 13.70 6.62 3.04
CA LEU A 280 15.11 6.59 3.42
C LEU A 280 15.73 8.00 3.47
N LYS A 281 15.40 8.87 2.51
CA LYS A 281 15.85 10.26 2.50
C LYS A 281 15.28 11.06 3.68
N ALA A 282 14.09 10.72 4.14
CA ALA A 282 13.46 11.31 5.32
C ALA A 282 13.87 10.65 6.66
N GLY A 283 14.79 9.67 6.64
CA GLY A 283 15.31 9.02 7.84
C GLY A 283 14.45 7.87 8.39
N TYR A 284 13.48 7.39 7.62
CA TYR A 284 12.70 6.20 7.98
C TYR A 284 13.42 4.92 7.51
N PRO A 285 13.22 3.78 8.20
CA PRO A 285 13.63 2.49 7.67
C PRO A 285 12.83 2.13 6.40
N PRO A 286 13.35 1.25 5.52
CA PRO A 286 12.58 0.75 4.39
C PRO A 286 11.30 0.05 4.83
N VAL A 287 10.17 0.51 4.31
CA VAL A 287 8.85 -0.08 4.51
C VAL A 287 8.62 -1.20 3.51
N MET A 288 8.06 -2.30 3.99
CA MET A 288 7.65 -3.44 3.19
C MET A 288 6.16 -3.69 3.34
N VAL A 289 5.51 -4.00 2.22
CA VAL A 289 4.15 -4.55 2.20
C VAL A 289 4.31 -6.05 2.28
N LEU A 290 3.69 -6.70 3.27
CA LEU A 290 3.78 -8.15 3.41
C LEU A 290 3.00 -8.83 2.28
N LYS A 291 3.45 -10.00 1.82
CA LYS A 291 2.80 -10.69 0.68
C LYS A 291 1.40 -11.17 1.05
N GLU A 292 1.19 -11.41 2.33
CA GLU A 292 -0.09 -11.77 2.94
C GLU A 292 -1.07 -10.58 2.95
N GLN A 293 -0.57 -9.34 2.81
CA GLN A 293 -1.39 -8.12 2.68
C GLN A 293 -1.71 -7.79 1.22
N ARG A 294 -1.41 -8.68 0.25
CA ARG A 294 -1.57 -8.44 -1.20
C ARG A 294 -2.98 -7.95 -1.54
N ASP A 295 -4.02 -8.60 -1.02
CA ASP A 295 -5.41 -8.25 -1.36
C ASP A 295 -5.76 -6.86 -0.84
N LYS A 296 -5.46 -6.57 0.44
CA LYS A 296 -5.65 -5.25 1.05
C LYS A 296 -4.86 -4.15 0.31
N TYR A 297 -3.65 -4.45 -0.14
CA TYR A 297 -2.85 -3.53 -0.96
C TYR A 297 -3.51 -3.20 -2.29
N TYR A 298 -4.04 -4.19 -3.02
CA TYR A 298 -4.76 -3.92 -4.27
C TYR A 298 -6.11 -3.24 -4.05
N ASP A 299 -6.83 -3.56 -2.98
CA ASP A 299 -8.13 -2.94 -2.70
C ASP A 299 -8.01 -1.46 -2.35
N THR A 300 -6.93 -1.08 -1.64
CA THR A 300 -6.63 0.34 -1.38
C THR A 300 -6.20 1.08 -2.65
N LEU A 301 -5.47 0.43 -3.57
CA LEU A 301 -5.17 0.99 -4.89
C LEU A 301 -6.44 1.16 -5.77
N LYS A 302 -7.37 0.19 -5.74
CA LYS A 302 -8.67 0.32 -6.43
C LYS A 302 -9.46 1.51 -5.89
N THR A 303 -9.48 1.69 -4.57
CA THR A 303 -10.15 2.84 -3.94
C THR A 303 -9.48 4.17 -4.33
N ALA A 304 -8.15 4.19 -4.41
CA ALA A 304 -7.41 5.34 -4.91
C ALA A 304 -7.79 5.70 -6.36
N ASN A 305 -7.97 4.70 -7.23
CA ASN A 305 -8.43 4.89 -8.61
C ASN A 305 -9.86 5.44 -8.72
N MET A 306 -10.69 5.24 -7.68
CA MET A 306 -12.04 5.85 -7.59
C MET A 306 -11.99 7.31 -7.12
N GLY A 307 -10.83 7.79 -6.67
CA GLY A 307 -10.60 9.18 -6.25
C GLY A 307 -10.26 9.38 -4.77
N ASP A 308 -10.29 8.33 -3.93
CA ASP A 308 -9.87 8.44 -2.53
C ASP A 308 -8.57 7.70 -2.26
N VAL A 309 -7.49 8.47 -2.17
CA VAL A 309 -6.13 7.98 -1.89
C VAL A 309 -5.88 7.72 -0.40
N LYS A 310 -6.76 8.19 0.51
CA LYS A 310 -6.53 8.10 1.96
C LYS A 310 -6.39 6.66 2.47
N PRO A 311 -7.20 5.68 2.04
CA PRO A 311 -7.03 4.29 2.45
C PRO A 311 -5.65 3.73 2.10
N PHE A 312 -5.12 4.10 0.93
CA PHE A 312 -3.78 3.70 0.51
C PHE A 312 -2.69 4.35 1.36
N VAL A 313 -2.84 5.64 1.68
CA VAL A 313 -1.91 6.34 2.58
C VAL A 313 -1.92 5.73 3.99
N ARG A 314 -3.10 5.43 4.54
CA ARG A 314 -3.24 4.75 5.85
C ARG A 314 -2.63 3.37 5.83
N PHE A 315 -2.83 2.61 4.76
CA PHE A 315 -2.23 1.30 4.61
C PHE A 315 -0.70 1.37 4.64
N MET A 316 -0.10 2.32 3.92
CA MET A 316 1.35 2.53 3.96
C MET A 316 1.83 3.04 5.34
N ALA A 317 1.03 3.85 6.03
CA ALA A 317 1.30 4.25 7.40
C ALA A 317 1.27 3.06 8.38
N GLN A 318 0.33 2.13 8.23
CA GLN A 318 0.28 0.89 8.99
C GLN A 318 1.50 0.00 8.72
N CYS A 319 1.90 -0.17 7.46
CA CYS A 319 3.15 -0.87 7.13
C CYS A 319 4.38 -0.16 7.73
N THR A 320 4.34 1.17 7.84
CA THR A 320 5.40 1.95 8.50
C THR A 320 5.46 1.70 10.01
N LEU A 321 4.33 1.62 10.69
CA LEU A 321 4.29 1.21 12.10
C LEU A 321 4.85 -0.19 12.31
N GLN A 322 4.43 -1.16 11.48
CA GLN A 322 4.89 -2.55 11.56
C GLN A 322 6.42 -2.66 11.44
N ILE A 323 7.04 -1.91 10.53
CA ILE A 323 8.50 -1.92 10.42
C ILE A 323 9.15 -1.23 11.62
N LEU A 324 8.62 -0.11 12.10
CA LEU A 324 9.17 0.56 13.29
C LEU A 324 9.11 -0.35 14.52
N ASP A 325 8.00 -1.05 14.72
CA ASP A 325 7.83 -2.04 15.79
C ASP A 325 8.80 -3.20 15.66
N MET A 326 9.01 -3.72 14.45
CA MET A 326 9.99 -4.78 14.20
C MET A 326 11.40 -4.34 14.63
N TYR A 327 11.78 -3.09 14.34
CA TYR A 327 13.07 -2.55 14.76
C TYR A 327 13.14 -2.32 16.28
N LEU A 328 12.07 -1.81 16.90
CA LEU A 328 12.06 -1.45 18.32
C LEU A 328 11.90 -2.64 19.28
N TYR A 329 11.17 -3.67 18.86
CA TYR A 329 10.73 -4.77 19.73
C TYR A 329 11.10 -6.17 19.18
N GLY A 330 11.65 -6.25 17.97
CA GLY A 330 12.03 -7.52 17.33
C GLY A 330 10.91 -8.15 16.51
N THR A 331 11.18 -9.30 15.89
CA THR A 331 10.35 -9.86 14.81
C THR A 331 9.02 -10.49 15.25
N LYS A 332 8.75 -10.60 16.55
CA LYS A 332 7.50 -11.16 17.07
C LYS A 332 6.27 -10.30 16.72
N SER A 333 6.47 -9.07 16.25
CA SER A 333 5.42 -8.08 15.93
C SER A 333 5.15 -7.85 14.44
N LEU A 334 5.75 -8.63 13.53
CA LEU A 334 5.28 -8.69 12.13
C LEU A 334 3.98 -9.52 12.09
N SER A 335 2.90 -9.01 12.68
CA SER A 335 1.56 -9.59 12.60
C SER A 335 0.82 -9.03 11.38
N LEU A 336 -0.10 -9.84 10.84
CA LEU A 336 -1.02 -9.42 9.78
C LEU A 336 -1.90 -8.24 10.21
N ASP A 337 -2.15 -8.13 11.51
CA ASP A 337 -3.10 -7.20 12.12
C ASP A 337 -2.48 -5.87 12.58
N GLY A 338 -1.17 -5.67 12.38
CA GLY A 338 -0.47 -4.50 12.93
C GLY A 338 -0.41 -4.52 14.46
N PRO A 339 0.07 -3.43 15.10
CA PRO A 339 0.01 -3.33 16.55
C PRO A 339 -1.46 -3.41 17.00
N ASP A 340 -1.77 -4.55 17.63
CA ASP A 340 -3.01 -4.94 18.30
C ASP A 340 -3.85 -3.72 18.73
N HIS A 341 -5.03 -3.52 18.14
CA HIS A 341 -6.24 -2.80 18.58
C HIS A 341 -6.14 -1.62 19.60
N ARG A 342 -5.01 -0.95 19.77
CA ARG A 342 -4.83 0.11 20.79
C ARG A 342 -5.08 1.51 20.26
N ILE A 343 -5.02 1.71 18.95
CA ILE A 343 -4.92 3.05 18.36
C ILE A 343 -6.24 3.54 17.74
N MET A 344 -7.21 2.65 17.49
CA MET A 344 -8.51 3.02 16.91
C MET A 344 -9.68 3.03 17.91
N GLN A 345 -9.42 2.96 19.22
CA GLN A 345 -10.47 2.98 20.26
C GLN A 345 -10.51 4.27 21.10
N ILE A 346 -10.30 5.44 20.48
CA ILE A 346 -10.55 6.74 21.15
C ILE A 346 -11.57 7.57 20.39
#